data_AF-A0A3L7N5T5-F1
#
_entry.id   AF-A0A3L7N5T5-F1
#
_cell.length_a   1.000
_cell.length_b   1.000
_cell.length_c   1.000
_cell.angle_alpha   90.00
_cell.angle_beta   90.00
_cell.angle_gamma   90.00
#
_symmetry.space_group_name_H-M   'P 1'
#
loop_
_entity.id
_entity.type
_entity.pdbx_description
1 polymer ?
#
loop_
_entity_poly.entity_id
_entity_poly.type
_entity_poly.pdbx_seq_one_letter_code
_entity_poly.pdbx_strand_id
1 'polypeptide(L)'
;MSRSKQSPSIGVDDLVGHLRDLASNLWWAWNEEGWSVFQTMDPNEWRATNYSPLGTLERTTHARLEVLACDPIFVKRVYDGLAARAAYLGERAWFQRGATAKQEGFRVAYFCSEYGLHESIQQYAGGLGILAGDHLKSASDLGIPLVAIGLAYRHGYYIQQLSRDGSTQVLYPEYDFNRWGLE
;
A
#
# COMPACT_ATOMS: atom_id res chain seq x y z
N MET A 1 -6.68 21.54 41.43
CA MET A 1 -6.15 20.19 41.12
C MET A 1 -6.40 19.92 39.64
N SER A 2 -5.37 20.05 38.82
CA SER A 2 -5.43 19.86 37.37
C SER A 2 -5.66 18.38 37.08
N ARG A 3 -6.80 18.03 36.46
CA ARG A 3 -6.99 16.70 35.86
C ARG A 3 -6.00 16.63 34.69
N SER A 4 -4.98 15.78 34.80
CA SER A 4 -4.20 15.39 33.63
C SER A 4 -5.19 14.77 32.64
N LYS A 5 -5.37 15.41 31.48
CA LYS A 5 -6.01 14.75 30.34
C LYS A 5 -5.06 13.61 29.97
N GLN A 6 -5.41 12.37 30.32
CA GLN A 6 -4.76 11.21 29.73
C GLN A 6 -4.91 11.37 28.21
N SER A 7 -3.79 11.56 27.52
CA SER A 7 -3.74 11.49 26.07
C SER A 7 -4.31 10.13 25.65
N PRO A 8 -5.07 10.04 24.54
CA PRO A 8 -5.59 8.76 24.07
C PRO A 8 -4.39 7.85 23.73
N SER A 9 -4.10 6.89 24.60
CA SER A 9 -3.15 5.81 24.36
C SER A 9 -3.93 4.61 23.86
N ILE A 10 -3.53 4.06 22.72
CA ILE A 10 -4.05 2.80 22.19
C ILE A 10 -3.15 1.64 22.67
N GLY A 11 -3.67 0.43 22.81
CA GLY A 11 -2.83 -0.74 23.05
C GLY A 11 -1.91 -1.00 21.85
N VAL A 12 -0.69 -1.50 22.09
CA VAL A 12 0.25 -1.81 20.98
C VAL A 12 -0.35 -2.85 20.03
N ASP A 13 -1.04 -3.86 20.55
CA ASP A 13 -1.69 -4.89 19.74
C ASP A 13 -2.80 -4.32 18.85
N ASP A 14 -3.62 -3.42 19.40
CA ASP A 14 -4.68 -2.72 18.65
C ASP A 14 -4.07 -1.82 17.56
N LEU A 15 -2.98 -1.11 17.87
CA LEU A 15 -2.26 -0.29 16.91
C LEU A 15 -1.72 -1.13 15.75
N VAL A 16 -1.08 -2.26 16.05
CA VAL A 16 -0.58 -3.20 15.03
C VAL A 16 -1.73 -3.74 14.19
N GLY A 17 -2.88 -4.04 14.81
CA GLY A 17 -4.09 -4.45 14.10
C GLY A 17 -4.54 -3.41 13.07
N HIS A 18 -4.64 -2.14 13.47
CA HIS A 18 -5.00 -1.04 12.58
C HIS A 18 -3.97 -0.81 11.46
N LEU A 19 -2.68 -0.93 11.75
CA LEU A 19 -1.62 -0.79 10.75
C LEU A 19 -1.66 -1.92 9.72
N ARG A 20 -1.91 -3.17 10.16
CA ARG A 20 -2.10 -4.31 9.25
C ARG A 20 -3.35 -4.16 8.40
N ASP A 21 -4.45 -3.72 9.01
CA ASP A 21 -5.69 -3.45 8.30
C ASP A 21 -5.46 -2.39 7.21
N LEU A 22 -4.82 -1.27 7.53
CA LEU A 22 -4.52 -0.24 6.53
C LEU A 22 -3.60 -0.77 5.40
N ALA A 23 -2.64 -1.64 5.72
CA ALA A 23 -1.69 -2.21 4.76
C ALA A 23 -2.29 -3.27 3.81
N SER A 24 -3.39 -3.93 4.18
CA SER A 24 -4.00 -5.05 3.43
C SER A 24 -4.82 -4.64 2.20
N ASN A 25 -4.81 -3.36 1.85
CA ASN A 25 -5.48 -2.86 0.65
C ASN A 25 -4.59 -1.84 -0.04
N LEU A 26 -4.24 -2.09 -1.31
CA LEU A 26 -3.29 -1.24 -2.06
C LEU A 26 -3.74 0.21 -2.28
N TRP A 27 -4.94 0.61 -1.87
CA TRP A 27 -5.35 2.01 -1.85
C TRP A 27 -4.29 2.95 -1.26
N TRP A 28 -3.56 2.51 -0.22
CA TRP A 28 -2.48 3.31 0.37
C TRP A 28 -1.37 3.68 -0.63
N ALA A 29 -1.20 2.94 -1.72
CA ALA A 29 -0.11 3.13 -2.68
C ALA A 29 -0.25 4.37 -3.56
N TRP A 30 -1.44 4.98 -3.64
CA TRP A 30 -1.65 6.23 -4.37
C TRP A 30 -2.40 7.31 -3.57
N ASN A 31 -2.61 7.09 -2.28
CA ASN A 31 -3.31 8.03 -1.39
C ASN A 31 -2.42 8.39 -0.19
N GLU A 32 -2.17 9.69 0.01
CA GLU A 32 -1.23 10.23 1.01
C GLU A 32 -1.60 9.85 2.44
N GLU A 33 -2.90 9.84 2.73
CA GLU A 33 -3.45 9.46 4.02
C GLU A 33 -3.10 8.02 4.39
N GLY A 34 -2.89 7.15 3.40
CA GLY A 34 -2.43 5.78 3.57
C GLY A 34 -0.92 5.68 3.76
N TRP A 35 -0.13 6.01 2.73
CA TRP A 35 1.32 5.76 2.78
C TRP A 35 2.06 6.62 3.81
N SER A 36 1.57 7.82 4.14
CA SER A 36 2.23 8.70 5.11
C SER A 36 2.22 8.14 6.54
N VAL A 37 1.28 7.25 6.87
CA VAL A 37 1.28 6.51 8.15
C VAL A 37 2.57 5.71 8.29
N PHE A 38 2.91 4.90 7.30
CA PHE A 38 4.08 4.04 7.34
C PHE A 38 5.40 4.83 7.21
N GLN A 39 5.39 5.90 6.42
CA GLN A 39 6.53 6.81 6.32
C GLN A 39 6.86 7.47 7.67
N THR A 40 5.85 7.91 8.43
CA THR A 40 6.04 8.59 9.72
C THR A 40 6.28 7.63 10.88
N MET A 41 5.80 6.40 10.78
CA MET A 41 6.04 5.32 11.75
C MET A 41 7.54 5.09 11.96
N ASP A 42 8.25 4.77 10.87
CA ASP A 42 9.70 4.61 10.84
C ASP A 42 10.26 5.00 9.45
N PRO A 43 10.75 6.25 9.28
CA PRO A 43 11.25 6.71 7.98
C PRO A 43 12.48 5.95 7.45
N ASN A 44 13.23 5.29 8.34
CA ASN A 44 14.40 4.53 7.96
C ASN A 44 14.00 3.16 7.46
N GLU A 45 13.15 2.45 8.21
CA GLU A 45 12.62 1.15 7.79
C GLU A 45 11.70 1.28 6.56
N TRP A 46 10.96 2.38 6.43
CA TRP A 46 10.17 2.68 5.23
C TRP A 46 11.05 2.70 3.96
N ARG A 47 12.20 3.38 4.01
CA ARG A 47 13.16 3.39 2.89
C ARG A 47 13.85 2.03 2.72
N ALA A 48 14.25 1.39 3.82
CA ALA A 48 14.98 0.12 3.78
C ALA A 48 14.15 -1.04 3.21
N THR A 49 12.83 -0.97 3.35
CA THR A 49 11.90 -1.98 2.82
C THR A 49 11.36 -1.68 1.44
N ASN A 50 11.96 -0.72 0.73
CA ASN A 50 11.47 -0.22 -0.54
C ASN A 50 10.00 0.19 -0.45
N TYR A 51 9.66 0.92 0.62
CA TYR A 51 8.35 1.50 0.85
C TYR A 51 7.25 0.44 1.04
N SER A 52 7.56 -0.70 1.66
CA SER A 52 6.56 -1.72 1.99
C SER A 52 5.92 -1.43 3.34
N PRO A 53 4.58 -1.26 3.43
CA PRO A 53 3.89 -1.08 4.71
C PRO A 53 4.10 -2.26 5.67
N LEU A 54 3.87 -3.48 5.20
CA LEU A 54 4.08 -4.69 6.00
C LEU A 54 5.55 -4.89 6.36
N GLY A 55 6.46 -4.67 5.41
CA GLY A 55 7.89 -4.75 5.67
C GLY A 55 8.35 -3.76 6.74
N THR A 56 7.86 -2.52 6.68
CA THR A 56 8.15 -1.49 7.69
C THR A 56 7.62 -1.91 9.06
N LEU A 57 6.37 -2.42 9.11
CA LEU A 57 5.76 -2.88 10.35
C LEU A 57 6.53 -4.06 10.96
N GLU A 58 6.95 -5.04 10.15
CA GLU A 58 7.72 -6.20 10.59
C GLU A 58 9.09 -5.83 11.16
N ARG A 59 9.72 -4.77 10.63
CA ARG A 59 11.06 -4.33 11.04
C ARG A 59 11.04 -3.27 12.14
N THR A 60 9.90 -2.66 12.40
CA THR A 60 9.72 -1.70 13.49
C THR A 60 9.80 -2.42 14.83
N THR A 61 10.68 -1.92 15.71
CA THR A 61 10.88 -2.54 17.04
C THR A 61 9.66 -2.37 17.95
N HIS A 62 9.47 -3.31 18.88
CA HIS A 62 8.38 -3.22 19.86
C HIS A 62 8.45 -1.92 20.70
N ALA A 63 9.64 -1.52 21.14
CA ALA A 63 9.84 -0.26 21.87
C ALA A 63 9.42 0.98 21.05
N ARG A 64 9.65 0.98 19.73
CA ARG A 64 9.16 2.05 18.85
C ARG A 64 7.64 2.04 18.76
N LEU A 65 7.01 0.86 18.66
CA LEU A 65 5.54 0.73 18.65
C LEU A 65 4.92 1.21 19.96
N GLU A 66 5.52 0.93 21.12
CA GLU A 66 5.08 1.46 22.43
C GLU A 66 5.09 2.99 22.46
N VAL A 67 6.15 3.61 21.93
CA VAL A 67 6.25 5.08 21.82
C VAL A 67 5.16 5.63 20.90
N LEU A 68 4.96 5.01 19.74
CA LEU A 68 3.95 5.43 18.77
C LEU A 68 2.51 5.25 19.28
N ALA A 69 2.26 4.20 20.06
CA ALA A 69 0.97 3.94 20.71
C ALA A 69 0.61 5.02 21.76
N CYS A 70 1.62 5.68 22.31
CA CYS A 70 1.48 6.81 23.24
C CYS A 70 1.50 8.18 22.54
N ASP A 71 1.77 8.24 21.23
CA ASP A 71 1.82 9.48 20.47
C ASP A 71 0.44 9.81 19.87
N PRO A 72 -0.30 10.80 20.43
CA PRO A 72 -1.64 11.14 19.97
C PRO A 72 -1.65 11.66 18.52
N ILE A 73 -0.55 12.22 18.02
CA ILE A 73 -0.45 12.71 16.64
C ILE A 73 -0.38 11.53 15.68
N PHE A 74 0.48 10.55 15.99
CA PHE A 74 0.59 9.34 15.19
C PHE A 74 -0.70 8.50 15.22
N VAL A 75 -1.27 8.28 16.41
CA VAL A 75 -2.53 7.55 16.56
C VAL A 75 -3.65 8.20 15.76
N LYS A 76 -3.76 9.55 15.82
CA LYS A 76 -4.72 10.27 14.99
C LYS A 76 -4.49 10.02 13.49
N ARG A 77 -3.23 10.05 13.02
CA ARG A 77 -2.91 9.80 11.61
C ARG A 77 -3.35 8.40 11.15
N VAL A 78 -3.17 7.37 11.99
CA VAL A 78 -3.65 6.01 11.69
C VAL A 78 -5.16 6.00 11.52
N TYR A 79 -5.91 6.61 12.43
CA TYR A 79 -7.37 6.69 12.33
C TYR A 79 -7.84 7.53 11.13
N ASP A 80 -7.16 8.63 10.83
CA ASP A 80 -7.45 9.46 9.65
C ASP A 80 -7.25 8.63 8.37
N GLY A 81 -6.17 7.84 8.27
CA GLY A 81 -5.91 6.96 7.13
C GLY A 81 -6.98 5.86 6.97
N LEU A 82 -7.37 5.21 8.06
CA LEU A 82 -8.47 4.22 8.05
C LEU A 82 -9.80 4.85 7.63
N ALA A 83 -10.12 6.04 8.15
CA ALA A 83 -11.33 6.77 7.82
C ALA A 83 -11.35 7.22 6.35
N ALA A 84 -10.22 7.71 5.83
CA ALA A 84 -10.07 8.10 4.43
C ALA A 84 -10.26 6.89 3.49
N ARG A 85 -9.68 5.73 3.83
CA ARG A 85 -9.90 4.49 3.07
C ARG A 85 -11.36 4.06 3.09
N ALA A 86 -11.99 4.08 4.27
CA ALA A 86 -13.39 3.72 4.41
C ALA A 86 -14.31 4.66 3.62
N ALA A 87 -14.01 5.96 3.61
CA ALA A 87 -14.72 6.95 2.80
C ALA A 87 -14.55 6.67 1.29
N TYR A 88 -13.33 6.39 0.84
CA TYR A 88 -13.04 6.04 -0.55
C TYR A 88 -13.83 4.79 -1.01
N LEU A 89 -13.80 3.71 -0.23
CA LEU A 89 -14.49 2.46 -0.57
C LEU A 89 -16.02 2.55 -0.43
N GLY A 90 -16.51 3.46 0.41
CA GLY A 90 -17.94 3.70 0.62
C GLY A 90 -18.56 4.70 -0.35
N GLU A 91 -17.76 5.48 -1.08
CA GLU A 91 -18.28 6.47 -2.02
C GLU A 91 -18.89 5.80 -3.26
N ARG A 92 -20.04 6.33 -3.70
CA ARG A 92 -20.60 5.97 -4.99
C ARG A 92 -19.83 6.66 -6.11
N ALA A 93 -18.84 5.97 -6.69
CA ALA A 93 -17.95 6.48 -7.72
C ALA A 93 -18.66 6.78 -9.06
N TRP A 94 -17.95 7.42 -10.00
CA TRP A 94 -18.51 7.92 -11.27
C TRP A 94 -19.32 6.86 -12.05
N PHE A 95 -18.76 5.67 -12.25
CA PHE A 95 -19.42 4.60 -12.99
C PHE A 95 -20.72 4.17 -12.31
N GLN A 96 -20.68 4.03 -10.98
CA GLN A 96 -21.84 3.64 -10.19
C GLN A 96 -22.94 4.71 -10.18
N ARG A 97 -22.59 6.01 -10.27
CA ARG A 97 -23.57 7.10 -10.40
C ARG A 97 -24.30 7.10 -11.74
N GLY A 98 -23.60 6.72 -12.81
CA GLY A 98 -24.17 6.63 -14.16
C GLY A 98 -24.75 5.26 -14.53
N ALA A 99 -24.49 4.21 -13.74
CA ALA A 99 -24.90 2.85 -14.05
C ALA A 99 -26.43 2.70 -14.10
N THR A 100 -26.91 2.17 -15.22
CA THR A 100 -28.31 1.77 -15.43
C THR A 100 -28.49 0.29 -15.14
N ALA A 101 -29.75 -0.19 -15.03
CA ALA A 101 -30.05 -1.62 -14.85
C ALA A 101 -29.43 -2.52 -15.94
N LYS A 102 -29.14 -1.98 -17.14
CA LYS A 102 -28.46 -2.73 -18.21
C LYS A 102 -26.99 -3.03 -17.94
N GLN A 103 -26.38 -2.37 -16.97
CA GLN A 103 -24.97 -2.56 -16.58
C GLN A 103 -24.85 -3.41 -15.30
N GLU A 104 -25.97 -3.93 -14.79
CA GLU A 104 -25.97 -4.91 -13.71
C GLU A 104 -25.19 -6.16 -14.15
N GLY A 105 -24.19 -6.55 -13.37
CA GLY A 105 -23.29 -7.66 -13.72
C GLY A 105 -22.19 -7.34 -14.75
N PHE A 106 -22.08 -6.11 -15.27
CA PHE A 106 -20.99 -5.72 -16.16
C PHE A 106 -19.63 -5.84 -15.45
N ARG A 107 -18.67 -6.47 -16.13
CA ARG A 107 -17.29 -6.67 -15.66
C ARG A 107 -16.32 -6.54 -16.84
N VAL A 108 -15.16 -5.93 -16.59
CA VAL A 108 -14.06 -5.86 -17.56
C VAL A 108 -12.93 -6.75 -17.07
N ALA A 109 -12.53 -7.75 -17.86
CA ALA A 109 -11.30 -8.49 -17.60
C ALA A 109 -10.14 -7.79 -18.32
N TYR A 110 -9.17 -7.26 -17.57
CA TYR A 110 -7.99 -6.61 -18.13
C TYR A 110 -6.79 -7.52 -17.95
N PHE A 111 -6.30 -8.10 -19.04
CA PHE A 111 -5.13 -8.95 -19.05
C PHE A 111 -3.87 -8.14 -19.33
N CYS A 112 -2.85 -8.32 -18.49
CA CYS A 112 -1.51 -7.79 -18.75
C CYS A 112 -0.46 -8.77 -18.20
N SER A 113 0.70 -8.82 -18.86
CA SER A 113 1.84 -9.58 -18.33
C SER A 113 2.41 -8.94 -17.08
N GLU A 114 2.24 -7.63 -16.87
CA GLU A 114 2.85 -6.90 -15.76
C GLU A 114 1.97 -5.76 -15.24
N TYR A 115 2.14 -5.43 -13.95
CA TYR A 115 1.47 -4.31 -13.30
C TYR A 115 2.43 -3.60 -12.34
N GLY A 116 2.71 -2.33 -12.63
CA GLY A 116 3.50 -1.44 -11.78
C GLY A 116 2.60 -0.71 -10.80
N LEU A 117 2.20 -1.40 -9.73
CA LEU A 117 1.27 -0.84 -8.73
C LEU A 117 1.98 0.09 -7.76
N HIS A 118 3.12 -0.38 -7.24
CA HIS A 118 3.95 0.31 -6.27
C HIS A 118 5.36 -0.29 -6.28
N GLU A 119 6.37 0.48 -5.89
CA GLU A 119 7.78 0.08 -5.89
C GLU A 119 8.03 -1.15 -5.00
N SER A 120 7.27 -1.31 -3.93
CA SER A 120 7.35 -2.49 -3.05
C SER A 120 6.84 -3.79 -3.72
N ILE A 121 6.14 -3.69 -4.85
CA ILE A 121 5.56 -4.81 -5.62
C ILE A 121 6.14 -4.79 -7.03
N GLN A 122 7.36 -5.32 -7.15
CA GLN A 122 8.12 -5.31 -8.40
C GLN A 122 7.63 -6.42 -9.36
N GLN A 123 6.42 -6.26 -9.87
CA GLN A 123 5.75 -7.13 -10.85
C GLN A 123 5.67 -6.47 -12.23
N TYR A 124 6.72 -5.71 -12.57
CA TYR A 124 6.86 -5.01 -13.84
C TYR A 124 8.34 -4.79 -14.19
N ALA A 125 8.60 -4.61 -15.48
CA ALA A 125 9.91 -4.34 -16.05
C ALA A 125 10.05 -2.92 -16.61
N GLY A 126 8.95 -2.29 -17.02
CA GLY A 126 9.01 -0.97 -17.64
C GLY A 126 7.64 -0.31 -17.87
N GLY A 127 7.57 0.49 -18.94
CA GLY A 127 6.44 1.40 -19.19
C GLY A 127 5.09 0.72 -19.41
N LEU A 128 5.06 -0.53 -19.91
CA LEU A 128 3.82 -1.29 -20.07
C LEU A 128 3.17 -1.54 -18.70
N GLY A 129 3.94 -2.06 -17.75
CA GLY A 129 3.45 -2.34 -16.40
C GLY A 129 3.07 -1.07 -15.65
N ILE A 130 3.86 0.00 -15.76
CA ILE A 130 3.52 1.30 -15.17
C ILE A 130 2.17 1.80 -15.69
N LEU A 131 1.98 1.80 -17.01
CA LEU A 131 0.70 2.21 -17.61
C LEU A 131 -0.45 1.32 -17.16
N ALA A 132 -0.25 -0.01 -17.12
CA ALA A 132 -1.26 -0.95 -16.66
C ALA A 132 -1.64 -0.68 -15.19
N GLY A 133 -0.66 -0.39 -14.32
CA GLY A 133 -0.88 -0.05 -12.91
C GLY A 133 -1.65 1.25 -12.74
N ASP A 134 -1.28 2.31 -13.45
CA ASP A 134 -1.99 3.61 -13.41
C ASP A 134 -3.41 3.50 -13.96
N HIS A 135 -3.62 2.63 -14.96
CA HIS A 135 -4.94 2.32 -15.47
C HIS A 135 -5.80 1.61 -14.42
N LEU A 136 -5.25 0.71 -13.60
CA LEU A 136 -5.98 0.11 -12.49
C LEU A 136 -6.36 1.13 -11.42
N LYS A 137 -5.44 2.03 -11.04
CA LYS A 137 -5.70 3.10 -10.07
C LYS A 137 -6.83 4.01 -10.55
N SER A 138 -6.76 4.43 -11.82
CA SER A 138 -7.81 5.25 -12.45
C SER A 138 -9.15 4.51 -12.54
N ALA A 139 -9.13 3.21 -12.86
CA ALA A 139 -10.34 2.39 -12.89
C ALA A 139 -10.97 2.27 -11.50
N SER A 140 -10.15 2.14 -10.45
CA SER A 140 -10.59 2.16 -9.05
C SER A 140 -11.25 3.49 -8.69
N ASP A 141 -10.62 4.62 -8.99
CA ASP A 141 -11.16 5.96 -8.68
C ASP A 141 -12.49 6.24 -9.41
N LEU A 142 -12.64 5.71 -10.62
CA LEU A 142 -13.89 5.81 -11.39
C LEU A 142 -14.95 4.78 -10.98
N GLY A 143 -14.59 3.80 -10.15
CA GLY A 143 -15.45 2.67 -9.76
C GLY A 143 -15.83 1.76 -10.93
N ILE A 144 -14.95 1.67 -11.94
CA ILE A 144 -15.15 0.77 -13.08
C ILE A 144 -15.01 -0.66 -12.56
N PRO A 145 -15.95 -1.57 -12.86
CA PRO A 145 -15.92 -2.94 -12.37
C PRO A 145 -14.92 -3.80 -13.17
N LEU A 146 -13.64 -3.49 -13.01
CA LEU A 146 -12.52 -4.08 -13.72
C LEU A 146 -11.78 -5.07 -12.83
N VAL A 147 -11.44 -6.23 -13.40
CA VAL A 147 -10.64 -7.29 -12.77
C VAL A 147 -9.34 -7.42 -13.56
N ALA A 148 -8.23 -7.12 -12.90
CA ALA A 148 -6.89 -7.29 -13.46
C ALA A 148 -6.46 -8.76 -13.40
N ILE A 149 -5.90 -9.27 -14.48
CA ILE A 149 -5.42 -10.65 -14.58
C ILE A 149 -3.99 -10.62 -15.12
N GLY A 150 -3.07 -11.17 -14.33
CA GLY A 150 -1.66 -11.24 -14.69
C GLY A 150 -0.95 -12.39 -14.00
N LEU A 151 0.37 -12.28 -13.91
CA LEU A 151 1.25 -13.28 -13.33
C LEU A 151 1.90 -12.75 -12.05
N ALA A 152 2.02 -13.64 -11.05
CA ALA A 152 2.80 -13.39 -9.85
C ALA A 152 4.20 -14.01 -10.03
N TYR A 153 5.15 -13.21 -10.52
CA TYR A 153 6.53 -13.61 -10.73
C TYR A 153 7.29 -13.69 -9.43
N ARG A 154 7.78 -14.89 -9.11
CA ARG A 154 8.69 -15.15 -7.98
C ARG A 154 10.00 -14.40 -8.12
N HIS A 155 10.51 -14.35 -9.36
CA HIS A 155 11.67 -13.57 -9.77
C HIS A 155 11.18 -12.48 -10.70
N GLY A 156 11.12 -11.25 -10.20
CA GLY A 156 10.72 -10.10 -11.01
C GLY A 156 11.88 -9.59 -11.88
N TYR A 157 11.77 -8.34 -12.32
CA TYR A 157 12.84 -7.72 -13.10
C TYR A 157 14.12 -7.59 -12.29
N TYR A 158 15.25 -7.57 -12.99
CA TYR A 158 16.54 -7.51 -12.34
C TYR A 158 16.84 -6.11 -11.79
N ILE A 159 17.65 -6.06 -10.73
CA ILE A 159 18.20 -4.81 -10.20
C ILE A 159 19.60 -4.63 -10.81
N GLN A 160 19.81 -3.50 -11.48
CA GLN A 160 21.12 -3.14 -12.02
C GLN A 160 21.94 -2.40 -10.96
N GLN A 161 23.15 -2.87 -10.71
CA GLN A 161 24.13 -2.21 -9.85
C GLN A 161 25.34 -1.81 -10.68
N LEU A 162 25.80 -0.57 -10.50
CA LEU A 162 27.02 -0.09 -11.12
C LEU A 162 28.16 -0.17 -10.11
N SER A 163 29.17 -0.96 -10.45
CA SER A 163 30.40 -1.09 -9.68
C SER A 163 31.26 0.17 -9.78
N ARG A 164 32.20 0.34 -8.83
CA ARG A 164 33.13 1.49 -8.82
C ARG A 164 34.03 1.55 -10.07
N ASP A 165 34.25 0.42 -10.72
CA ASP A 165 35.02 0.30 -11.96
C ASP A 165 34.18 0.54 -13.24
N GLY A 166 32.89 0.87 -13.08
CA GLY A 166 31.96 1.09 -14.19
C GLY A 166 31.33 -0.19 -14.76
N SER A 167 31.68 -1.37 -14.23
CA SER A 167 31.03 -2.62 -14.62
C SER A 167 29.59 -2.67 -14.09
N THR A 168 28.72 -3.38 -14.83
CA THR A 168 27.35 -3.63 -14.40
C THR A 168 27.23 -5.02 -13.79
N GLN A 169 26.67 -5.08 -12.59
CA GLN A 169 26.20 -6.31 -11.95
C GLN A 169 24.68 -6.36 -11.99
N VAL A 170 24.14 -7.56 -12.18
CA VAL A 170 22.70 -7.82 -12.27
C VAL A 170 22.29 -8.72 -11.11
N LEU A 171 21.30 -8.28 -10.33
CA LEU A 171 20.72 -9.06 -9.23
C LEU A 171 19.31 -9.51 -9.60
N TYR A 172 18.97 -10.75 -9.28
CA TYR A 172 17.63 -11.31 -9.45
C TYR A 172 17.00 -11.53 -8.08
N PRO A 173 16.26 -10.53 -7.56
CA PRO A 173 15.58 -10.68 -6.28
C PRO A 173 14.50 -11.76 -6.36
N GLU A 174 14.29 -12.42 -5.23
CA GLU A 174 13.16 -13.32 -5.01
C GLU A 174 12.13 -12.61 -4.13
N TYR A 175 10.87 -12.61 -4.55
CA TYR A 175 9.79 -11.94 -3.84
C TYR A 175 8.96 -12.90 -3.01
N ASP A 176 8.74 -12.56 -1.74
CA ASP A 176 7.78 -13.21 -0.86
C ASP A 176 6.42 -12.52 -0.99
N PHE A 177 5.44 -13.25 -1.52
CA PHE A 177 4.10 -12.71 -1.81
C PHE A 177 3.33 -12.38 -0.54
N ASN A 178 3.66 -13.00 0.60
CA ASN A 178 2.99 -12.73 1.88
C ASN A 178 3.22 -11.29 2.36
N ARG A 179 4.24 -10.60 1.81
CA ARG A 179 4.60 -9.23 2.18
C ARG A 179 3.85 -8.15 1.39
N TRP A 180 2.99 -8.53 0.45
CA TRP A 180 2.28 -7.57 -0.41
C TRP A 180 0.94 -7.10 0.17
N GLY A 181 0.42 -7.76 1.21
CA GLY A 181 -0.88 -7.40 1.77
C GLY A 181 -2.02 -7.59 0.78
N LEU A 182 -1.87 -8.56 -0.13
CA LEU A 182 -2.89 -8.98 -1.08
C LEU A 182 -3.53 -10.25 -0.52
N GLU A 183 -4.72 -10.14 0.06
CA GLU A 183 -5.58 -11.27 0.46
C GLU A 183 -6.73 -11.48 -0.53
#